data_AF-A0A8J8NZX5-F1
#
_entry.id   AF-A0A8J8NZX5-F1
#
_cell.length_a   1.000
_cell.length_b   1.000
_cell.length_c   1.000
_cell.angle_alpha   90.00
_cell.angle_beta   90.00
_cell.angle_gamma   90.00
#
_symmetry.space_group_name_H-M   'P 1'
#
loop_
_entity.id
_entity.type
_entity.pdbx_description
1 polymer ?
#
loop_
_entity_poly.entity_id
_entity_poly.type
_entity_poly.pdbx_seq_one_letter_code
_entity_poly.pdbx_strand_id
1 'polypeptide(L)'
;MSAILLSTIAYVWSLDANLSDSNDRRNATAQTVYISSLVLLIADIAMNAAFQNIQETFTKIVFNLVKPIILVNGPQSTLTIVMLIVQLLSIKSFVIKLKLRPHILTYATLIYFTLLQYFYRTGHRERISSIQFQKAFLGFPQYNYFINGFLVVLNTFSSHALGFFLVPYLCFGLNLDYNGQKLYRYMVFLSVFLFLFSALHATLSIQSLNFPLRYAPKTIFDVFFTQVYIGFGLLFMWPLKHSFHPKVDYCQQNDERDSQNDDIGPQ
;
A
#
# COMPACT_ATOMS: atom_id res chain seq x y z
N MET A 1 14.48 17.22 -0.05
CA MET A 1 13.81 16.22 -0.91
C MET A 1 14.00 16.51 -2.40
N SER A 2 13.87 17.77 -2.86
CA SER A 2 14.13 18.18 -4.26
C SER A 2 15.57 17.91 -4.74
N ALA A 3 16.58 18.17 -3.90
CA ALA A 3 17.99 17.99 -4.26
C ALA A 3 18.39 16.52 -4.54
N ILE A 4 17.82 15.56 -3.80
CA ILE A 4 18.13 14.14 -3.97
C ILE A 4 17.41 13.57 -5.20
N LEU A 5 16.19 14.03 -5.48
CA LEU A 5 15.49 13.68 -6.71
C LEU A 5 16.25 14.23 -7.93
N LEU A 6 16.69 15.49 -7.86
CA LEU A 6 17.48 16.13 -8.91
C LEU A 6 18.85 15.47 -9.09
N SER A 7 19.53 15.05 -8.02
CA SER A 7 20.81 14.33 -8.14
C SER A 7 20.62 12.94 -8.73
N THR A 8 19.52 12.25 -8.40
CA THR A 8 19.20 10.94 -8.98
C THR A 8 18.86 11.08 -10.46
N ILE A 9 18.08 12.10 -10.84
CA ILE A 9 17.77 12.40 -12.25
C ILE A 9 19.05 12.77 -13.01
N ALA A 10 19.90 13.63 -12.45
CA ALA A 10 21.17 14.03 -13.07
C ALA A 10 22.14 12.86 -13.22
N TYR A 11 22.18 11.95 -12.24
CA TYR A 11 23.00 10.74 -12.30
C TYR A 11 22.49 9.75 -13.36
N VAL A 12 21.16 9.54 -13.44
CA VAL A 12 20.53 8.74 -14.50
C VAL A 12 20.83 9.34 -15.88
N TRP A 13 20.75 10.66 -16.01
CA TRP A 13 21.03 11.37 -17.26
C TRP A 13 22.52 11.30 -17.66
N SER A 14 23.42 11.36 -16.67
CA SER A 14 24.87 11.18 -16.86
C SER A 14 25.25 9.75 -17.26
N LEU A 15 24.57 8.73 -16.72
CA LEU A 15 24.78 7.33 -17.10
C LEU A 15 24.30 7.06 -18.52
N ASP A 16 23.21 7.70 -18.94
CA ASP A 16 22.66 7.57 -20.28
C ASP A 16 23.62 8.12 -21.36
N ALA A 17 24.44 9.13 -21.04
CA ALA A 17 25.37 9.73 -21.99
C ALA A 17 26.59 8.84 -22.37
N ASN A 18 26.94 7.84 -21.55
CA ASN A 18 28.22 7.11 -21.68
C ASN A 18 28.10 5.68 -22.26
N LEU A 19 26.90 5.19 -22.56
CA LEU A 19 26.69 3.82 -23.03
C LEU A 19 26.41 3.82 -24.55
N SER A 20 27.17 3.01 -25.30
CA SER A 20 27.10 2.95 -26.77
C SER A 20 26.01 2.04 -27.31
N ASP A 21 25.59 1.02 -26.56
CA ASP A 21 24.52 0.09 -26.97
C ASP A 21 23.16 0.48 -26.34
N SER A 22 22.13 0.51 -27.17
CA SER A 22 20.74 0.81 -26.82
C SER A 22 20.13 -0.14 -25.79
N ASN A 23 20.56 -1.41 -25.76
CA ASN A 23 20.08 -2.39 -24.79
C ASN A 23 20.75 -2.22 -23.43
N ASP A 24 22.07 -2.01 -23.41
CA ASP A 24 22.83 -1.76 -22.17
C ASP A 24 22.39 -0.47 -21.49
N ARG A 25 22.08 0.58 -22.28
CA ARG A 25 21.47 1.83 -21.79
C ARG A 25 20.18 1.62 -21.02
N ARG A 26 19.27 0.81 -21.58
CA ARG A 26 17.95 0.55 -20.97
C ARG A 26 18.10 -0.22 -19.66
N ASN A 27 19.00 -1.20 -19.63
CA ASN A 27 19.25 -2.02 -18.44
C ASN A 27 19.92 -1.21 -17.32
N ALA A 28 20.95 -0.43 -17.63
CA ALA A 28 21.64 0.42 -16.64
C ALA A 28 20.74 1.54 -16.09
N THR A 29 19.88 2.11 -16.93
CA THR A 29 18.89 3.11 -16.50
C THR A 29 17.85 2.48 -15.57
N ALA A 30 17.32 1.30 -15.92
CA ALA A 30 16.36 0.59 -15.08
C ALA A 30 16.98 0.19 -13.73
N GLN A 31 18.23 -0.29 -13.72
CA GLN A 31 19.00 -0.57 -12.51
C GLN A 31 19.08 0.62 -11.59
N THR A 32 19.54 1.74 -12.15
CA THR A 32 19.78 2.95 -11.39
C THR A 32 18.48 3.45 -10.78
N VAL A 33 17.40 3.51 -11.57
CA VAL A 33 16.07 3.90 -11.06
C VAL A 33 15.60 2.95 -9.97
N TYR A 34 15.81 1.64 -10.11
CA TYR A 34 15.40 0.65 -9.11
C TYR A 34 16.18 0.79 -7.80
N ILE A 35 17.51 0.76 -7.88
CA ILE A 35 18.40 0.86 -6.73
C ILE A 35 18.19 2.19 -6.02
N SER A 36 18.11 3.31 -6.75
CA SER A 36 17.83 4.61 -6.15
C SER A 36 16.44 4.65 -5.51
N SER A 37 15.40 4.08 -6.13
CA SER A 37 14.06 4.04 -5.53
C SER A 37 14.02 3.18 -4.26
N LEU A 38 14.72 2.05 -4.25
CA LEU A 38 14.81 1.15 -3.09
C LEU A 38 15.60 1.79 -1.95
N VAL A 39 16.76 2.39 -2.24
CA VAL A 39 17.58 3.11 -1.26
C VAL A 39 16.80 4.29 -0.67
N LEU A 40 16.09 5.06 -1.50
CA LEU A 40 15.23 6.15 -1.02
C LEU A 40 14.08 5.64 -0.16
N LEU A 41 13.47 4.51 -0.52
CA LEU A 41 12.42 3.89 0.29
C LEU A 41 12.97 3.47 1.67
N ILE A 42 14.12 2.79 1.71
CA ILE A 42 14.75 2.33 2.97
C ILE A 42 15.18 3.54 3.82
N ALA A 43 15.82 4.53 3.21
CA ALA A 43 16.24 5.75 3.90
C ALA A 43 15.05 6.54 4.45
N ASP A 44 13.96 6.65 3.67
CA ASP A 44 12.74 7.31 4.15
C ASP A 44 12.05 6.50 5.24
N ILE A 45 11.99 5.17 5.17
CA ILE A 45 11.46 4.35 6.28
C ILE A 45 12.28 4.57 7.55
N ALA A 46 13.61 4.55 7.44
CA ALA A 46 14.52 4.76 8.57
C ALA A 46 14.43 6.18 9.16
N MET A 47 14.40 7.22 8.31
CA MET A 47 14.23 8.61 8.77
C MET A 47 12.84 8.84 9.36
N ASN A 48 11.79 8.28 8.75
CA ASN A 48 10.43 8.45 9.25
C ASN A 48 10.18 7.69 10.55
N ALA A 49 10.88 6.57 10.81
CA ALA A 49 10.86 5.93 12.12
C ALA A 49 11.37 6.86 13.24
N ALA A 50 12.09 7.94 12.89
CA ALA A 50 12.56 8.96 13.81
C ALA A 50 11.64 10.19 13.95
N PHE A 51 10.65 10.39 13.07
CA PHE A 51 9.77 11.59 13.10
C PHE A 51 8.37 11.28 13.66
N GLN A 52 7.79 12.23 14.40
CA GLN A 52 6.50 12.06 15.10
C GLN A 52 5.25 12.22 14.21
N ASN A 53 5.36 12.72 12.97
CA ASN A 53 4.20 12.94 12.09
C ASN A 53 3.90 11.75 11.18
N ILE A 54 3.14 10.78 11.71
CA ILE A 54 2.76 9.53 11.05
C ILE A 54 2.11 9.75 9.66
N GLN A 55 1.31 10.81 9.49
CA GLN A 55 0.60 11.06 8.22
C GLN A 55 1.55 11.41 7.08
N GLU A 56 2.54 12.26 7.35
CA GLU A 56 3.57 12.61 6.36
C GLU A 56 4.43 11.40 6.00
N THR A 57 4.77 10.58 7.00
CA THR A 57 5.50 9.32 6.82
C THR A 57 4.76 8.38 5.87
N PHE A 58 3.47 8.10 6.11
CA PHE A 58 2.70 7.21 5.25
C PHE A 58 2.61 7.73 3.81
N THR A 59 2.43 9.04 3.65
CA THR A 59 2.39 9.67 2.32
C THR A 59 3.70 9.44 1.57
N LYS A 60 4.85 9.68 2.22
CA LYS A 60 6.18 9.45 1.62
C LYS A 60 6.40 7.98 1.27
N ILE A 61 6.01 7.05 2.14
CA ILE A 61 6.11 5.60 1.90
C ILE A 61 5.30 5.21 0.65
N VAL A 62 4.04 5.68 0.54
CA VAL A 62 3.19 5.41 -0.63
C VAL A 62 3.87 5.91 -1.91
N PHE A 63 4.37 7.15 -1.92
CA PHE A 63 5.04 7.71 -3.10
C PHE A 63 6.32 6.97 -3.48
N ASN A 64 7.10 6.51 -2.50
CA ASN A 64 8.31 5.73 -2.78
C ASN A 64 8.01 4.31 -3.23
N LEU A 65 6.91 3.70 -2.79
CA LEU A 65 6.49 2.38 -3.25
C LEU A 65 5.94 2.40 -4.68
N VAL A 66 5.31 3.50 -5.09
CA VAL A 66 4.78 3.66 -6.45
C VAL A 66 5.88 3.56 -7.51
N LYS A 67 7.09 4.07 -7.22
CA LYS A 67 8.23 4.08 -8.17
C LYS A 67 8.66 2.66 -8.61
N PRO A 68 9.04 1.75 -7.70
CA PRO A 68 9.43 0.39 -8.09
C PRO A 68 8.23 -0.39 -8.65
N ILE A 69 6.99 -0.10 -8.23
CA ILE A 69 5.80 -0.71 -8.82
C ILE A 69 5.65 -0.31 -10.30
N ILE A 70 5.80 0.97 -10.63
CA ILE A 70 5.74 1.46 -12.01
C ILE A 70 6.83 0.81 -12.86
N LEU A 71 8.05 0.73 -12.33
CA LEU A 71 9.17 0.15 -13.04
C LEU A 71 8.92 -1.32 -13.38
N VAL A 72 8.49 -2.09 -12.40
CA VAL A 72 8.30 -3.54 -12.54
C VAL A 72 7.10 -3.86 -13.43
N ASN A 73 5.97 -3.18 -13.23
CA ASN A 73 4.77 -3.42 -14.03
C ASN A 73 4.85 -2.79 -15.43
N GLY A 74 5.80 -1.88 -15.65
CA GLY A 74 6.00 -1.21 -16.94
C GLY A 74 4.96 -0.10 -17.22
N PRO A 75 4.97 0.47 -18.43
CA PRO A 75 4.29 1.73 -18.75
C PRO A 75 2.75 1.66 -18.63
N GLN A 76 2.15 0.49 -18.86
CA GLN A 76 0.70 0.29 -18.70
C GLN A 76 0.24 0.52 -17.26
N SER A 77 1.12 0.25 -16.29
CA SER A 77 0.80 0.45 -14.88
C SER A 77 0.76 1.92 -14.47
N THR A 78 1.57 2.78 -15.11
CA THR A 78 1.63 4.21 -14.79
C THR A 78 0.25 4.86 -14.94
N LEU A 79 -0.39 4.65 -16.10
CA LEU A 79 -1.73 5.19 -16.34
C LEU A 79 -2.75 4.62 -15.34
N THR A 80 -2.65 3.32 -15.06
CA THR A 80 -3.57 2.64 -14.13
C THR A 80 -3.41 3.18 -12.70
N ILE A 81 -2.18 3.49 -12.27
CA ILE A 81 -1.90 4.10 -10.96
C ILE A 81 -2.40 5.53 -10.90
N VAL A 82 -2.20 6.32 -11.97
CA VAL A 82 -2.73 7.69 -12.02
C VAL A 82 -4.26 7.67 -11.91
N MET A 83 -4.93 6.80 -12.67
CA MET A 83 -6.39 6.64 -12.59
C MET A 83 -6.84 6.18 -11.21
N LEU A 84 -6.10 5.26 -10.59
CA LEU A 84 -6.35 4.83 -9.22
C LEU A 84 -6.25 5.98 -8.22
N ILE A 85 -5.20 6.78 -8.27
CA ILE A 85 -5.03 7.96 -7.39
C ILE A 85 -6.16 8.95 -7.61
N VAL A 86 -6.49 9.26 -8.87
CA VAL A 86 -7.61 10.16 -9.22
C VAL A 86 -8.92 9.63 -8.64
N GLN A 87 -9.24 8.34 -8.86
CA GLN A 87 -10.44 7.70 -8.31
C GLN A 87 -10.51 7.84 -6.79
N LEU A 88 -9.41 7.57 -6.08
CA LEU A 88 -9.35 7.68 -4.62
C LEU A 88 -9.50 9.11 -4.11
N LEU A 89 -8.90 10.09 -4.80
CA LEU A 89 -9.06 11.52 -4.48
C LEU A 89 -10.49 12.01 -4.76
N SER A 90 -11.13 11.51 -5.82
CA SER A 90 -12.53 11.80 -6.14
C SER A 90 -13.46 11.25 -5.07
N ILE A 91 -13.25 10.01 -4.62
CA ILE A 91 -14.02 9.41 -3.52
C ILE A 91 -13.84 10.21 -2.23
N LYS A 92 -12.59 10.58 -1.90
CA LYS A 92 -12.30 11.43 -0.74
C LYS A 92 -13.07 12.75 -0.81
N SER A 93 -12.96 13.45 -1.93
CA SER A 93 -13.63 14.73 -2.16
C SER A 93 -15.14 14.61 -2.05
N PHE A 94 -15.71 13.52 -2.61
CA PHE A 94 -17.14 13.24 -2.56
C PHE A 94 -17.64 12.99 -1.12
N VAL A 95 -16.94 12.14 -0.36
CA VAL A 95 -17.27 11.87 1.05
C VAL A 95 -17.26 13.15 1.88
N ILE A 96 -16.21 13.98 1.73
CA ILE A 96 -16.07 15.23 2.47
C ILE A 96 -17.19 16.20 2.09
N LYS A 97 -17.44 16.39 0.79
CA LYS A 97 -18.44 17.34 0.29
C LYS A 97 -19.87 16.98 0.75
N LEU A 98 -20.18 15.68 0.79
CA LEU A 98 -21.48 15.19 1.23
C LEU A 98 -21.58 14.94 2.74
N LYS A 99 -20.49 15.19 3.50
CA LYS A 99 -20.40 14.90 4.94
C LYS A 99 -20.81 13.47 5.29
N LEU A 100 -20.55 12.53 4.37
CA LEU A 100 -20.89 11.13 4.59
C LEU A 100 -19.99 10.56 5.69
N ARG A 101 -20.55 9.67 6.51
CA ARG A 101 -19.81 8.83 7.44
C ARG A 101 -20.03 7.36 7.08
N PRO A 102 -19.46 6.89 5.95
CA PRO A 102 -19.63 5.51 5.51
C PRO A 102 -19.15 4.55 6.58
N HIS A 103 -19.87 3.44 6.70
CA HIS A 103 -19.44 2.37 7.57
C HIS A 103 -18.07 1.83 7.10
N ILE A 104 -17.29 1.32 8.05
CA ILE A 104 -15.96 0.71 7.80
C ILE A 104 -15.99 -0.32 6.65
N LEU A 105 -17.05 -1.13 6.60
CA LEU A 105 -17.26 -2.15 5.57
C LEU A 105 -17.34 -1.53 4.17
N THR A 106 -18.00 -0.39 4.03
CA THR A 106 -18.16 0.30 2.74
C THR A 106 -16.81 0.75 2.21
N TYR A 107 -15.95 1.34 3.06
CA TYR A 107 -14.60 1.76 2.67
C TYR A 107 -13.72 0.58 2.28
N ALA A 108 -13.68 -0.46 3.11
CA ALA A 108 -12.88 -1.65 2.86
C ALA A 108 -13.29 -2.33 1.54
N THR A 109 -14.60 -2.47 1.31
CA THR A 109 -15.16 -3.07 0.09
C THR A 109 -14.84 -2.23 -1.15
N LEU A 110 -15.01 -0.91 -1.06
CA LEU A 110 -14.70 -0.01 -2.18
C LEU A 110 -13.22 -0.07 -2.54
N ILE A 111 -12.34 -0.02 -1.53
CA ILE A 111 -10.90 -0.09 -1.75
C ILE A 111 -10.55 -1.45 -2.35
N TYR A 112 -11.10 -2.54 -1.82
CA TYR A 112 -10.89 -3.88 -2.37
C TYR A 112 -11.24 -3.96 -3.87
N PHE A 113 -12.45 -3.54 -4.26
CA PHE A 113 -12.84 -3.58 -5.67
C PHE A 113 -11.97 -2.70 -6.56
N THR A 114 -11.53 -1.56 -6.02
CA THR A 114 -10.61 -0.67 -6.72
C THR A 114 -9.24 -1.34 -6.95
N LEU A 115 -8.72 -2.06 -5.95
CA LEU A 115 -7.48 -2.82 -6.07
C LEU A 115 -7.60 -4.01 -7.00
N LEU A 116 -8.74 -4.68 -6.98
CA LEU A 116 -9.05 -5.79 -7.88
C LEU A 116 -9.13 -5.32 -9.34
N GLN A 117 -9.78 -4.16 -9.57
CA GLN A 117 -9.79 -3.51 -10.88
C GLN A 117 -8.36 -3.18 -11.34
N TYR A 118 -7.51 -2.64 -10.47
CA TYR A 118 -6.11 -2.35 -10.77
C TYR A 118 -5.33 -3.62 -11.14
N PHE A 119 -5.49 -4.70 -10.36
CA PHE A 119 -4.86 -6.00 -10.60
C PHE A 119 -5.20 -6.54 -12.01
N TYR A 120 -6.49 -6.57 -12.37
CA TYR A 120 -6.89 -7.05 -13.69
C TYR A 120 -6.47 -6.11 -14.84
N ARG A 121 -6.48 -4.78 -14.63
CA ARG A 121 -6.10 -3.79 -15.66
C ARG A 121 -4.62 -3.79 -15.97
N THR A 122 -3.78 -4.21 -15.02
CA THR A 122 -2.33 -4.39 -15.23
C THR A 122 -1.98 -5.72 -15.93
N GLY A 123 -2.98 -6.48 -16.37
CA GLY A 123 -2.79 -7.72 -17.10
C GLY A 123 -2.51 -8.94 -16.22
N HIS A 124 -2.50 -8.74 -14.89
CA HIS A 124 -2.37 -9.85 -13.95
C HIS A 124 -3.66 -10.67 -13.93
N ARG A 125 -3.49 -11.99 -13.74
CA ARG A 125 -4.57 -12.94 -13.51
C ARG A 125 -4.13 -13.86 -12.38
N GLU A 126 -5.06 -14.49 -11.70
CA GLU A 126 -4.78 -15.43 -10.61
C GLU A 126 -4.39 -16.82 -11.16
N ARG A 127 -3.42 -16.85 -12.08
CA ARG A 127 -2.90 -18.07 -12.70
C ARG A 127 -1.37 -18.05 -12.66
N ILE A 128 -0.75 -19.20 -12.43
CA ILE A 128 0.72 -19.32 -12.47
C ILE A 128 1.24 -18.89 -13.86
N SER A 129 0.50 -19.22 -14.91
CA SER A 129 0.86 -18.88 -16.29
C SER A 129 0.82 -17.37 -16.60
N SER A 130 0.17 -16.55 -15.76
CA SER A 130 0.17 -15.09 -15.93
C SER A 130 1.27 -14.39 -15.14
N ILE A 131 2.06 -15.11 -14.35
CA ILE A 131 3.26 -14.57 -13.74
C ILE A 131 4.23 -14.20 -14.86
N GLN A 132 4.59 -12.93 -14.96
CA GLN A 132 5.50 -12.44 -15.99
C GLN A 132 6.94 -12.65 -15.54
N PHE A 133 7.45 -13.89 -15.62
CA PHE A 133 8.82 -14.20 -15.24
C PHE A 133 9.88 -13.41 -16.02
N GLN A 134 9.54 -12.84 -17.17
CA GLN A 134 10.43 -11.94 -17.91
C GLN A 134 10.77 -10.68 -17.10
N LYS A 135 9.89 -10.26 -16.18
CA LYS A 135 10.11 -9.13 -15.27
C LYS A 135 11.17 -9.40 -14.21
N ALA A 136 11.52 -10.67 -13.99
CA ALA A 136 12.59 -11.06 -13.08
C ALA A 136 13.98 -10.57 -13.53
N PHE A 137 14.15 -10.28 -14.82
CA PHE A 137 15.42 -9.88 -15.44
C PHE A 137 15.49 -8.37 -15.73
N LEU A 138 14.57 -7.58 -15.17
CA LEU A 138 14.53 -6.14 -15.40
C LEU A 138 15.76 -5.47 -14.81
N GLY A 139 16.65 -5.04 -15.70
CA GLY A 139 17.87 -4.33 -15.33
C GLY A 139 18.80 -5.18 -14.48
N PHE A 140 19.08 -6.44 -14.77
CA PHE A 140 20.25 -7.10 -14.16
C PHE A 140 20.95 -7.99 -15.18
N PRO A 141 22.25 -7.78 -15.46
CA PRO A 141 22.98 -8.60 -16.43
C PRO A 141 23.25 -10.01 -15.88
N GLN A 142 23.30 -10.15 -14.55
CA GLN A 142 23.51 -11.42 -13.88
C GLN A 142 22.24 -11.86 -13.14
N TYR A 143 21.95 -13.15 -13.17
CA TYR A 143 20.83 -13.72 -12.45
C TYR A 143 21.13 -13.75 -10.94
N ASN A 144 20.32 -13.05 -10.15
CA ASN A 144 20.36 -13.12 -8.68
C ASN A 144 19.02 -13.67 -8.19
N TYR A 145 19.04 -14.86 -7.57
CA TYR A 145 17.83 -15.56 -7.15
C TYR A 145 16.93 -14.70 -6.24
N PHE A 146 17.51 -13.96 -5.30
CA PHE A 146 16.76 -13.14 -4.34
C PHE A 146 16.16 -11.91 -4.98
N ILE A 147 16.95 -11.15 -5.74
CA ILE A 147 16.49 -9.92 -6.40
C ILE A 147 15.42 -10.26 -7.45
N ASN A 148 15.68 -11.28 -8.27
CA ASN A 148 14.78 -11.68 -9.34
C ASN A 148 13.48 -12.26 -8.78
N GLY A 149 13.56 -13.07 -7.71
CA GLY A 149 12.39 -13.53 -6.97
C GLY A 149 11.57 -12.37 -6.40
N PHE A 150 12.24 -11.39 -5.79
CA PHE A 150 11.57 -10.20 -5.25
C PHE A 150 10.90 -9.36 -6.35
N LEU A 151 11.53 -9.18 -7.52
CA LEU A 151 10.93 -8.49 -8.66
C LEU A 151 9.68 -9.20 -9.17
N VAL A 152 9.68 -10.54 -9.24
CA VAL A 152 8.51 -11.32 -9.64
C VAL A 152 7.37 -11.18 -8.63
N VAL A 153 7.69 -11.26 -7.34
CA VAL A 153 6.75 -11.06 -6.24
C VAL A 153 6.17 -9.63 -6.31
N LEU A 154 7.02 -8.63 -6.47
CA LEU A 154 6.59 -7.23 -6.56
C LEU A 154 5.75 -6.96 -7.81
N ASN A 155 6.06 -7.58 -8.95
CA ASN A 155 5.25 -7.49 -10.16
C ASN A 155 3.85 -8.04 -9.88
N THR A 156 3.80 -9.29 -9.46
CA THR A 156 2.57 -10.06 -9.26
C THR A 156 1.69 -9.44 -8.18
N PHE A 157 2.29 -8.87 -7.13
CA PHE A 157 1.60 -8.44 -5.91
C PHE A 157 1.62 -6.93 -5.67
N SER A 158 2.03 -6.17 -6.68
CA SER A 158 2.05 -4.71 -6.66
C SER A 158 0.70 -4.09 -6.28
N SER A 159 -0.41 -4.61 -6.82
CA SER A 159 -1.78 -4.15 -6.53
C SER A 159 -2.10 -4.23 -5.04
N HIS A 160 -1.78 -5.36 -4.42
CA HIS A 160 -2.06 -5.64 -3.02
C HIS A 160 -1.13 -4.85 -2.10
N ALA A 161 0.16 -4.78 -2.43
CA ALA A 161 1.11 -3.93 -1.72
C ALA A 161 0.61 -2.47 -1.71
N LEU A 162 0.28 -1.94 -2.88
CA LEU A 162 -0.23 -0.57 -3.02
C LEU A 162 -1.54 -0.37 -2.24
N GLY A 163 -2.43 -1.35 -2.26
CA GLY A 163 -3.65 -1.35 -1.46
C GLY A 163 -3.43 -1.30 0.05
N PHE A 164 -2.46 -2.06 0.54
CA PHE A 164 -2.09 -2.03 1.96
C PHE A 164 -1.67 -0.63 2.42
N PHE A 165 -0.92 0.12 1.61
CA PHE A 165 -0.48 1.47 1.99
C PHE A 165 -1.50 2.57 1.68
N LEU A 166 -2.40 2.34 0.72
CA LEU A 166 -3.46 3.30 0.38
C LEU A 166 -4.60 3.34 1.40
N VAL A 167 -4.92 2.21 2.05
CA VAL A 167 -6.00 2.17 3.06
C VAL A 167 -5.71 3.11 4.24
N PRO A 168 -4.54 3.06 4.92
CA PRO A 168 -4.19 4.00 5.98
C PRO A 168 -4.18 5.42 5.45
N TYR A 169 -3.58 5.65 4.28
CA TYR A 169 -3.49 6.99 3.67
C TYR A 169 -4.87 7.63 3.50
N LEU A 170 -5.87 6.86 3.04
CA LEU A 170 -7.24 7.34 2.93
C LEU A 170 -7.90 7.56 4.28
N CYS A 171 -7.71 6.65 5.23
CA CYS A 171 -8.22 6.82 6.59
C CYS A 171 -7.67 8.08 7.25
N PHE A 172 -6.37 8.35 7.12
CA PHE A 172 -5.73 9.58 7.59
C PHE A 172 -6.28 10.81 6.85
N GLY A 173 -6.33 10.75 5.52
CA GLY A 173 -6.76 11.88 4.71
C GLY A 173 -8.21 12.28 4.91
N LEU A 174 -9.06 11.38 5.40
CA LEU A 174 -10.48 11.60 5.67
C LEU A 174 -10.76 12.08 7.10
N ASN A 175 -9.74 12.28 7.93
CA ASN A 175 -9.89 12.60 9.36
C ASN A 175 -10.85 11.62 10.07
N LEU A 176 -10.89 10.36 9.65
CA LEU A 176 -11.61 9.34 10.39
C LEU A 176 -10.89 9.18 11.72
N ASP A 177 -11.61 9.30 12.85
CA ASP A 177 -11.08 9.20 14.21
C ASP A 177 -9.94 8.19 14.29
N TYR A 178 -8.71 8.71 14.28
CA TYR A 178 -7.54 7.88 14.14
C TYR A 178 -7.15 7.37 15.53
N ASN A 179 -7.64 6.19 15.84
CA ASN A 179 -7.05 5.36 16.88
C ASN A 179 -6.27 4.26 16.16
N GLY A 180 -4.98 4.08 16.47
CA GLY A 180 -4.18 3.01 15.86
C GLY A 180 -4.86 1.62 15.97
N GLN A 181 -5.65 1.41 17.02
CA GLN A 181 -6.50 0.22 17.17
C GLN A 181 -7.59 0.12 16.10
N LYS A 182 -8.23 1.24 15.72
CA LYS A 182 -9.20 1.26 14.62
C LYS A 182 -8.50 0.88 13.32
N LEU A 183 -7.34 1.48 12.98
CA LEU A 183 -6.56 1.13 11.78
C LEU A 183 -6.16 -0.35 11.73
N TYR A 184 -5.72 -0.91 12.86
CA TYR A 184 -5.45 -2.35 12.95
C TYR A 184 -6.71 -3.18 12.68
N ARG A 185 -7.86 -2.81 13.27
CA ARG A 185 -9.15 -3.46 12.98
C ARG A 185 -9.54 -3.32 11.51
N TYR A 186 -9.28 -2.20 10.85
CA TYR A 186 -9.49 -2.03 9.40
C TYR A 186 -8.65 -3.03 8.60
N MET A 187 -7.37 -3.19 8.94
CA MET A 187 -6.47 -4.11 8.25
C MET A 187 -6.82 -5.57 8.46
N VAL A 188 -7.11 -5.98 9.70
CA VAL A 188 -7.58 -7.33 10.00
C VAL A 188 -8.89 -7.61 9.29
N PHE A 189 -9.85 -6.67 9.36
CA PHE A 189 -11.12 -6.80 8.67
C PHE A 189 -10.93 -6.98 7.16
N LEU A 190 -10.13 -6.12 6.53
CA LEU A 190 -9.83 -6.22 5.10
C LEU A 190 -9.19 -7.57 4.76
N SER A 191 -8.26 -8.06 5.58
CA SER A 191 -7.62 -9.37 5.40
C SER A 191 -8.63 -10.52 5.46
N VAL A 192 -9.52 -10.51 6.46
CA VAL A 192 -10.56 -11.53 6.62
C VAL A 192 -11.58 -11.45 5.48
N PHE A 193 -11.99 -10.24 5.10
CA PHE A 193 -12.90 -10.03 3.99
C PHE A 193 -12.32 -10.53 2.66
N LEU A 194 -11.05 -10.22 2.40
CA LEU A 194 -10.29 -10.74 1.25
C LEU A 194 -10.29 -12.27 1.23
N PHE A 195 -9.98 -12.88 2.37
CA PHE A 195 -9.95 -14.33 2.52
C PHE A 195 -11.33 -14.96 2.28
N LEU A 196 -12.39 -14.43 2.89
CA LEU A 196 -13.75 -14.95 2.74
C LEU A 196 -14.26 -14.78 1.31
N PHE A 197 -14.03 -13.62 0.69
CA PHE A 197 -14.45 -13.36 -0.67
C PHE A 197 -13.70 -14.27 -1.66
N SER A 198 -12.40 -14.49 -1.44
CA SER A 198 -11.63 -15.48 -2.17
C SER A 198 -12.19 -16.89 -2.00
N ALA A 199 -12.42 -17.33 -0.75
CA ALA A 199 -12.92 -18.66 -0.45
C ALA A 199 -14.30 -18.89 -1.08
N LEU A 200 -15.18 -17.88 -1.04
CA LEU A 200 -16.47 -17.89 -1.71
C LEU A 200 -16.29 -18.02 -3.24
N HIS A 201 -15.44 -17.19 -3.83
CA HIS A 201 -15.15 -17.27 -5.26
C HIS A 201 -14.58 -18.65 -5.65
N ALA A 202 -13.67 -19.20 -4.85
CA ALA A 202 -13.10 -20.53 -5.07
C ALA A 202 -14.19 -21.60 -5.00
N THR A 203 -15.08 -21.54 -4.01
CA THR A 203 -16.21 -22.47 -3.85
C THR A 203 -17.16 -22.41 -5.04
N LEU A 204 -17.54 -21.20 -5.48
CA LEU A 204 -18.37 -21.00 -6.68
C LEU A 204 -17.67 -21.47 -7.96
N SER A 205 -16.34 -21.36 -8.03
CA SER A 205 -15.55 -21.84 -9.16
C SER A 205 -15.45 -23.37 -9.19
N ILE A 206 -15.35 -24.03 -8.02
CA ILE A 206 -15.30 -25.49 -7.89
C ILE A 206 -16.59 -26.14 -8.40
N GLN A 207 -17.74 -25.49 -8.19
CA GLN A 207 -19.02 -25.97 -8.70
C GLN A 207 -19.11 -25.99 -10.23
N SER A 208 -18.18 -25.32 -10.93
CA SER A 208 -18.23 -25.19 -12.39
C SER A 208 -17.39 -26.19 -13.19
N LEU A 209 -16.41 -26.94 -12.64
CA LEU A 209 -15.61 -27.89 -13.45
C LEU A 209 -14.84 -29.00 -12.68
N ASN A 210 -14.90 -30.22 -13.24
CA ASN A 210 -14.17 -31.48 -12.94
C ASN A 210 -12.62 -31.42 -13.04
N PHE A 211 -11.96 -30.27 -12.90
CA PHE A 211 -10.49 -30.17 -13.00
C PHE A 211 -9.88 -29.26 -11.90
N PRO A 212 -9.58 -29.80 -10.71
CA PRO A 212 -9.09 -29.03 -9.56
C PRO A 212 -7.74 -28.32 -9.79
N LEU A 213 -6.91 -28.82 -10.72
CA LEU A 213 -5.59 -28.27 -11.00
C LEU A 213 -5.59 -26.85 -11.61
N ARG A 214 -6.70 -26.40 -12.23
CA ARG A 214 -6.74 -25.09 -12.89
C ARG A 214 -7.00 -23.93 -11.93
N TYR A 215 -7.62 -24.20 -10.78
CA TYR A 215 -8.08 -23.19 -9.81
C TYR A 215 -7.28 -23.16 -8.52
N ALA A 216 -6.56 -24.25 -8.17
CA ALA A 216 -5.67 -24.30 -7.01
C ALA A 216 -4.70 -23.10 -6.89
N PRO A 217 -4.12 -22.56 -7.99
CA PRO A 217 -3.24 -21.40 -7.89
C PRO A 217 -3.90 -20.17 -7.26
N LYS A 218 -5.16 -19.88 -7.61
CA LYS A 218 -5.88 -18.71 -7.09
C LYS A 218 -6.00 -18.75 -5.58
N THR A 219 -6.47 -19.87 -5.04
CA THR A 219 -6.64 -20.03 -3.59
C THR A 219 -5.30 -19.93 -2.85
N ILE A 220 -4.21 -20.45 -3.44
CA ILE A 220 -2.87 -20.31 -2.87
C ILE A 220 -2.45 -18.83 -2.84
N PHE A 221 -2.67 -18.09 -3.92
CA PHE A 221 -2.42 -16.64 -3.94
C PHE A 221 -3.23 -15.90 -2.89
N ASP A 222 -4.50 -16.24 -2.72
CA ASP A 222 -5.37 -15.56 -1.77
C ASP A 222 -5.05 -15.87 -0.29
N VAL A 223 -4.65 -17.10 0.02
CA VAL A 223 -4.10 -17.45 1.34
C VAL A 223 -2.82 -16.67 1.59
N PHE A 224 -1.92 -16.62 0.61
CA PHE A 224 -0.69 -15.85 0.70
C PHE A 224 -0.98 -14.36 0.91
N PHE A 225 -1.95 -13.78 0.17
CA PHE A 225 -2.39 -12.40 0.37
C PHE A 225 -2.88 -12.14 1.77
N THR A 226 -3.73 -13.02 2.28
CA THR A 226 -4.26 -12.91 3.63
C THR A 226 -3.13 -12.91 4.67
N GLN A 227 -2.14 -13.81 4.52
CA GLN A 227 -0.98 -13.86 5.41
C GLN A 227 -0.10 -12.61 5.31
N VAL A 228 0.11 -12.07 4.10
CA VAL A 228 0.86 -10.82 3.90
C VAL A 228 0.14 -9.66 4.58
N TYR A 229 -1.17 -9.47 4.36
CA TYR A 229 -1.92 -8.38 4.99
C TYR A 229 -1.95 -8.51 6.53
N ILE A 230 -2.14 -9.72 7.06
CA ILE A 230 -2.11 -9.96 8.51
C ILE A 230 -0.70 -9.73 9.06
N GLY A 231 0.33 -10.29 8.42
CA GLY A 231 1.72 -10.19 8.84
C GLY A 231 2.22 -8.75 8.83
N PHE A 232 1.97 -8.01 7.75
CA PHE A 232 2.28 -6.58 7.68
C PHE A 232 1.43 -5.76 8.65
N GLY A 233 0.14 -6.09 8.79
CA GLY A 233 -0.75 -5.48 9.78
C GLY A 233 -0.20 -5.61 11.19
N LEU A 234 0.27 -6.80 11.57
CA LEU A 234 0.94 -7.05 12.85
C LEU A 234 2.27 -6.28 12.93
N LEU A 235 3.16 -6.42 11.95
CA LEU A 235 4.51 -5.84 11.99
C LEU A 235 4.49 -4.30 12.07
N PHE A 236 3.64 -3.64 11.28
CA PHE A 236 3.61 -2.18 11.21
C PHE A 236 2.68 -1.53 12.24
N MET A 237 1.60 -2.21 12.66
CA MET A 237 0.67 -1.64 13.63
C MET A 237 1.01 -1.99 15.07
N TRP A 238 1.79 -3.05 15.31
CA TRP A 238 2.20 -3.43 16.65
C TRP A 238 2.96 -2.31 17.39
N PRO A 239 3.94 -1.62 16.79
CA PRO A 239 4.60 -0.49 17.44
C PRO A 239 3.63 0.66 17.74
N LEU A 240 2.71 0.94 16.81
CA LEU A 240 1.72 2.02 16.95
C LEU A 240 0.72 1.78 18.09
N LYS A 241 0.45 0.51 18.44
CA LYS A 241 -0.40 0.15 19.59
C LYS A 241 0.20 0.65 20.92
N HIS A 242 1.52 0.65 21.04
CA HIS A 242 2.21 1.03 22.27
C HIS A 242 2.52 2.54 22.34
N SER A 243 2.63 3.22 21.19
CA SER A 243 2.90 4.66 21.15
C SER A 243 1.66 5.53 21.42
N PHE A 244 0.45 4.99 21.24
CA PHE A 244 -0.80 5.67 21.59
C PHE A 244 -1.23 5.34 23.02
N HIS A 245 -0.48 5.82 24.00
CA HIS A 245 -1.12 6.13 25.27
C HIS A 245 -2.05 7.31 25.00
N PRO A 246 -3.37 7.19 25.25
CA PRO A 246 -4.23 8.36 25.19
C PRO A 246 -3.60 9.38 26.14
N LYS A 247 -3.18 10.53 25.61
CA LYS A 247 -3.05 11.70 26.47
C LYS A 247 -4.44 11.85 27.06
N VAL A 248 -4.57 11.47 28.32
CA VAL A 248 -5.76 11.80 29.10
C VAL A 248 -5.83 13.32 28.99
N ASP A 249 -6.79 13.81 28.23
CA ASP A 249 -7.02 15.24 28.08
C ASP A 249 -7.49 15.73 29.45
N TYR A 250 -6.53 16.04 30.33
CA TYR A 250 -6.77 16.62 31.65
C TYR A 250 -7.54 17.95 31.56
N CYS A 251 -7.68 18.52 30.36
CA CYS A 251 -8.47 19.72 30.13
C CYS A 251 -9.99 19.52 30.29
N GLN A 252 -10.55 18.32 30.06
CA GLN A 252 -11.99 18.13 30.32
C GLN A 252 -12.34 17.95 31.80
N GLN A 253 -11.35 17.67 32.66
CA GLN A 253 -11.60 17.44 34.09
C GLN A 253 -11.58 18.71 34.95
N ASN A 254 -11.30 19.87 34.35
CA ASN A 254 -11.37 21.16 35.02
C ASN A 254 -12.72 21.87 34.79
N ASP A 255 -13.34 21.73 33.61
CA ASP A 255 -14.66 22.33 33.36
C ASP A 255 -15.79 21.68 34.19
N GLU A 256 -15.69 20.39 34.54
CA GLU A 256 -16.62 19.73 35.47
C GLU A 256 -16.35 20.08 36.94
N ARG A 257 -15.13 20.54 37.29
CA ARG A 257 -14.80 20.93 38.67
C ARG A 257 -15.24 22.35 39.00
N ASP A 258 -15.23 23.24 38.01
CA ASP A 258 -15.68 24.62 38.19
C ASP A 258 -17.22 24.71 38.20
N SER A 259 -17.93 23.77 37.59
CA SER A 259 -19.39 23.71 37.62
C SER A 259 -19.99 23.04 38.87
N GLN A 260 -19.18 22.42 39.74
CA GLN A 260 -19.63 21.84 41.02
C GLN A 260 -19.43 22.76 42.24
N ASN A 261 -18.76 23.90 42.11
CA ASN A 261 -18.46 24.79 43.24
C ASN A 261 -19.46 25.96 43.42
N ASP A 262 -20.45 26.13 42.54
CA ASP A 262 -21.37 27.27 42.59
C ASP A 262 -22.62 27.05 43.48
N ASP A 263 -22.81 25.88 44.11
CA ASP A 263 -24.03 25.55 44.87
C ASP A 263 -23.92 25.67 46.41
N ILE A 264 -22.85 26.26 46.95
CA ILE A 264 -22.75 26.52 48.40
C ILE A 264 -23.18 27.96 48.71
N GLY A 265 -24.50 28.16 48.82
CA GLY A 265 -25.09 29.40 49.32
C GLY A 265 -24.93 29.58 50.85
N PRO A 266 -24.91 30.83 51.35
CA PRO A 266 -24.74 31.10 52.78
C PRO A 266 -26.00 30.74 53.58
N GLN A 267 -25.81 30.03 54.70
CA GLN A 267 -26.81 29.83 55.76
C GLN A 267 -26.82 31.00 56.74
#